data_AF-A0A5A8DMJ2-F1
#
_entry.id   AF-A0A5A8DMJ2-F1
#
_cell.length_a   1.000
_cell.length_b   1.000
_cell.length_c   1.000
_cell.angle_alpha   90.00
_cell.angle_beta   90.00
_cell.angle_gamma   90.00
#
_symmetry.space_group_name_H-M   'P 1'
#
loop_
_entity.id
_entity.type
_entity.pdbx_description
1 polymer ?
#
loop_
_entity_poly.entity_id
_entity_poly.type
_entity_poly.pdbx_seq_one_letter_code
_entity_poly.pdbx_strand_id
1 'polypeptide(L)'
;MAVAGARLAGATVLLLCLALVSHASDVPAGWRMRDRFGGFRFECRGAFDRDAWALQVRDYADELSGFGWVQLSPVGTVVGEFRGTKQTAPWMREFLEAGPDESAAFACAVEEYPDTKIRFHFSHFKVMDPRRRSCFRKPPHACGPIDAAAAEASAGAREEL
;
A
#
# COMPACT_ATOMS: atom_id res chain seq x y z
N MET A 1 -72.74 1.40 1.02
CA MET A 1 -72.08 1.32 2.35
C MET A 1 -70.75 0.60 2.17
N ALA A 2 -69.65 1.25 2.57
CA ALA A 2 -68.28 0.87 2.23
C ALA A 2 -67.68 -0.14 3.22
N VAL A 3 -66.81 -1.03 2.74
CA VAL A 3 -65.87 -1.80 3.58
C VAL A 3 -64.46 -1.52 3.06
N ALA A 4 -63.73 -0.68 3.79
CA ALA A 4 -62.30 -0.47 3.65
C ALA A 4 -61.61 -1.21 4.79
N GLY A 5 -60.76 -2.19 4.47
CA GLY A 5 -60.02 -2.93 5.49
C GLY A 5 -59.15 -4.03 4.92
N ALA A 6 -57.96 -3.68 4.43
CA ALA A 6 -56.83 -4.61 4.26
C ALA A 6 -55.61 -3.88 3.64
N ARG A 7 -54.95 -2.96 4.38
CA ARG A 7 -53.70 -2.33 3.90
C ARG A 7 -52.66 -2.04 4.99
N LEU A 8 -52.58 -2.85 6.06
CA LEU A 8 -51.57 -2.63 7.12
C LEU A 8 -50.58 -3.79 7.38
N ALA A 9 -50.76 -4.99 6.80
CA ALA A 9 -49.92 -6.13 7.13
C ALA A 9 -48.61 -6.26 6.30
N GLY A 10 -48.52 -5.63 5.12
CA GLY A 10 -47.39 -5.80 4.21
C GLY A 10 -46.16 -4.93 4.51
N ALA A 11 -46.36 -3.74 5.07
CA ALA A 11 -45.28 -2.78 5.29
C ALA A 11 -44.35 -3.17 6.46
N THR A 12 -44.89 -3.85 7.48
CA THR A 12 -44.14 -4.24 8.68
C THR A 12 -43.16 -5.38 8.43
N VAL A 13 -43.51 -6.32 7.54
CA VAL A 13 -42.64 -7.46 7.19
C VAL A 13 -41.43 -7.01 6.38
N LEU A 14 -41.59 -6.04 5.47
CA LEU A 14 -40.49 -5.52 4.65
C LEU A 14 -39.45 -4.74 5.48
N LEU A 15 -39.91 -3.97 6.49
CA LEU A 15 -39.04 -3.25 7.42
C LEU A 15 -38.24 -4.20 8.33
N LEU A 16 -38.83 -5.33 8.74
CA LEU A 16 -38.13 -6.34 9.55
C LEU A 16 -37.06 -7.09 8.73
N CYS A 17 -37.31 -7.37 7.45
CA CYS A 17 -36.32 -7.97 6.57
C CYS A 17 -35.14 -7.02 6.27
N LEU A 18 -35.36 -5.72 6.12
CA LEU A 18 -34.30 -4.71 5.94
C LEU A 18 -33.44 -4.52 7.21
N ALA A 19 -34.03 -4.71 8.40
CA ALA A 19 -33.28 -4.64 9.67
C ALA A 19 -32.32 -5.83 9.87
N LEU A 20 -32.64 -7.01 9.32
CA LEU A 20 -31.80 -8.20 9.48
C LEU A 20 -30.57 -8.22 8.58
N VAL A 21 -30.58 -7.52 7.44
CA VAL A 21 -29.43 -7.45 6.51
C VAL A 21 -28.32 -6.50 7.01
N SER A 22 -28.59 -5.71 8.06
CA SER A 22 -27.62 -4.75 8.61
C SER A 22 -26.63 -5.36 9.62
N HIS A 23 -26.60 -6.68 9.81
CA HIS A 23 -25.49 -7.35 10.48
C HIS A 23 -24.28 -7.38 9.54
N ALA A 24 -23.70 -6.19 9.34
CA ALA A 24 -22.39 -6.02 8.75
C ALA A 24 -21.47 -7.08 9.36
N SER A 25 -21.00 -7.99 8.52
CA SER A 25 -20.24 -9.16 8.92
C SER A 25 -19.09 -8.72 9.81
N ASP A 26 -19.21 -8.99 11.11
CA ASP A 26 -18.21 -8.61 12.07
C ASP A 26 -17.06 -9.59 11.93
N VAL A 27 -16.24 -9.38 10.90
CA VAL A 27 -15.03 -10.17 10.65
C VAL A 27 -14.19 -10.07 11.91
N PRO A 28 -13.93 -11.20 12.62
CA PRO A 28 -13.26 -11.18 13.91
C PRO A 28 -11.93 -10.42 13.81
N ALA A 29 -11.56 -9.75 14.90
CA ALA A 29 -10.26 -9.10 14.99
C ALA A 29 -9.13 -10.10 14.64
N GLY A 30 -8.22 -9.70 13.77
CA GLY A 30 -7.12 -10.56 13.31
C GLY A 30 -7.39 -11.32 12.00
N TRP A 31 -8.64 -11.34 11.51
CA TRP A 31 -8.98 -11.96 10.21
C TRP A 31 -8.86 -10.98 9.04
N ARG A 32 -8.80 -9.67 9.31
CA ARG A 32 -8.66 -8.65 8.26
C ARG A 32 -7.18 -8.53 7.88
N MET A 33 -6.89 -8.29 6.60
CA MET A 33 -5.51 -8.08 6.13
C MET A 33 -4.79 -6.95 6.89
N ARG A 34 -5.49 -5.83 7.13
CA ARG A 34 -5.01 -4.71 7.97
C ARG A 34 -4.70 -5.08 9.42
N ASP A 35 -5.20 -6.20 9.93
CA ASP A 35 -4.90 -6.64 11.29
C ASP A 35 -3.60 -7.44 11.35
N ARG A 36 -3.23 -8.10 10.24
CA ARG A 36 -2.10 -9.03 10.16
C ARG A 36 -0.85 -8.43 9.52
N PHE A 37 -1.06 -7.56 8.54
CA PHE A 37 0.01 -7.01 7.72
C PHE A 37 0.15 -5.51 7.90
N GLY A 38 1.40 -5.07 7.95
CA GLY A 38 1.81 -3.68 7.80
C GLY A 38 2.44 -3.46 6.43
N GLY A 39 2.51 -2.21 6.01
CA GLY A 39 3.23 -1.85 4.79
C GLY A 39 3.29 -0.34 4.61
N PHE A 40 4.31 0.08 3.88
CA PHE A 40 4.59 1.48 3.66
C PHE A 40 5.38 1.66 2.36
N ARG A 41 5.36 2.89 1.84
CA ARG A 41 6.31 3.32 0.82
C ARG A 41 7.39 4.18 1.45
N PHE A 42 8.56 4.20 0.82
CA PHE A 42 9.68 5.00 1.29
C PHE A 42 10.45 5.64 0.14
N GLU A 43 11.18 6.71 0.48
CA GLU A 43 12.19 7.34 -0.36
C GLU A 43 13.35 7.82 0.51
N CYS A 44 14.53 7.24 0.28
CA CYS A 44 15.75 7.63 0.94
C CYS A 44 16.63 8.48 0.02
N ARG A 45 17.23 9.53 0.60
CA ARG A 45 18.07 10.53 -0.06
C ARG A 45 19.32 10.79 0.79
N GLY A 46 20.39 11.28 0.15
CA GLY A 46 21.65 11.56 0.82
C GLY A 46 22.86 11.17 0.00
N ALA A 47 24.04 11.31 0.60
CA ALA A 47 25.31 10.89 0.01
C ALA A 47 25.70 9.50 0.55
N PHE A 48 25.39 8.44 -0.21
CA PHE A 48 25.73 7.06 0.11
C PHE A 48 25.80 6.22 -1.17
N ASP A 49 26.39 5.03 -1.10
CA ASP A 49 26.35 4.07 -2.20
C ASP A 49 24.92 3.50 -2.34
N ARG A 50 24.19 4.00 -3.33
CA ARG A 50 22.77 3.68 -3.54
C ARG A 50 22.55 2.26 -4.03
N ASP A 51 23.48 1.72 -4.81
CA ASP A 51 23.39 0.35 -5.31
C ASP A 51 23.62 -0.64 -4.17
N ALA A 52 24.65 -0.41 -3.36
CA ALA A 52 24.90 -1.20 -2.15
C ALA A 52 23.74 -1.09 -1.16
N TRP A 53 23.21 0.12 -0.94
CA TRP A 53 22.06 0.32 -0.04
C TRP A 53 20.80 -0.39 -0.52
N ALA A 54 20.49 -0.36 -1.82
CA ALA A 54 19.35 -1.08 -2.37
C ALA A 54 19.46 -2.61 -2.18
N LEU A 55 20.69 -3.16 -2.26
CA LEU A 55 20.93 -4.57 -1.95
C LEU A 55 20.72 -4.87 -0.46
N GLN A 56 21.24 -4.03 0.45
CA GLN A 56 21.02 -4.19 1.89
C GLN A 56 19.53 -4.12 2.26
N VAL A 57 18.79 -3.19 1.66
CA VAL A 57 17.33 -3.06 1.82
C VAL A 57 16.60 -4.34 1.39
N ARG A 58 17.00 -4.94 0.27
CA ARG A 58 16.44 -6.25 -0.16
C ARG A 58 16.77 -7.33 0.85
N ASP A 59 18.04 -7.47 1.23
CA ASP A 59 18.50 -8.55 2.08
C ASP A 59 17.81 -8.51 3.45
N TYR A 60 17.73 -7.32 4.05
CA TYR A 60 17.01 -7.14 5.30
C TYR A 60 15.50 -7.41 5.17
N ALA A 61 14.89 -7.00 4.06
CA ALA A 61 13.48 -7.33 3.81
C ALA A 61 13.24 -8.84 3.67
N ASP A 62 14.15 -9.57 3.04
CA ASP A 62 14.08 -11.03 2.91
C ASP A 62 14.28 -11.73 4.27
N GLU A 63 15.20 -11.26 5.13
CA GLU A 63 15.36 -11.73 6.51
C GLU A 63 14.06 -11.58 7.32
N LEU A 64 13.35 -10.48 7.11
CA LEU A 64 12.05 -10.20 7.72
C LEU A 64 10.89 -10.99 7.09
N SER A 65 11.15 -11.86 6.12
CA SER A 65 10.15 -12.53 5.29
C SER A 65 9.13 -11.53 4.71
N GLY A 66 9.62 -10.34 4.36
CA GLY A 66 8.86 -9.27 3.73
C GLY A 66 8.73 -9.45 2.23
N PHE A 67 7.86 -8.66 1.63
CA PHE A 67 7.64 -8.63 0.19
C PHE A 67 7.43 -7.19 -0.27
N GLY A 68 7.76 -6.92 -1.53
CA GLY A 68 7.77 -5.57 -2.05
C GLY A 68 8.91 -5.35 -3.02
N TRP A 69 9.38 -4.11 -3.08
CA TRP A 69 10.43 -3.75 -4.02
C TRP A 69 11.21 -2.52 -3.57
N VAL A 70 12.43 -2.41 -4.09
CA VAL A 70 13.30 -1.23 -4.00
C VAL A 70 13.84 -0.91 -5.39
N GLN A 71 14.03 0.35 -5.70
CA GLN A 71 14.51 0.83 -6.99
C GLN A 71 15.39 2.08 -6.80
N LEU A 72 16.42 2.21 -7.61
CA LEU A 72 17.09 3.49 -7.82
C LEU A 72 16.23 4.34 -8.75
N SER A 73 15.85 5.53 -8.27
CA SER A 73 15.03 6.45 -9.04
C SER A 73 15.87 7.29 -10.00
N PRO A 74 15.30 7.77 -11.13
CA PRO A 74 16.00 8.67 -12.05
C PRO A 74 16.47 9.99 -11.43
N VAL A 75 15.84 10.41 -10.33
CA VAL A 75 16.21 11.63 -9.58
C VAL A 75 17.28 11.38 -8.53
N GLY A 76 17.89 10.18 -8.54
CA GLY A 76 19.02 9.86 -7.69
C GLY A 76 18.68 9.51 -6.25
N THR A 77 17.48 8.99 -6.01
CA THR A 77 17.01 8.54 -4.69
C THR A 77 16.79 7.03 -4.68
N VAL A 78 16.73 6.41 -3.50
CA VAL A 78 16.34 4.99 -3.36
C VAL A 78 14.90 4.95 -2.90
N VAL A 79 14.03 4.35 -3.70
CA VAL A 79 12.57 4.36 -3.49
C VAL A 79 12.05 2.94 -3.41
N GLY A 80 10.97 2.72 -2.68
CA GLY A 80 10.42 1.39 -2.60
C GLY A 80 9.10 1.28 -1.87
N GLU A 81 8.64 0.04 -1.78
CA GLU A 81 7.48 -0.36 -1.02
C GLU A 81 7.85 -1.62 -0.24
N PHE A 82 7.62 -1.59 1.08
CA PHE A 82 7.76 -2.76 1.93
C PHE A 82 6.40 -3.19 2.46
N ARG A 83 6.22 -4.52 2.55
CA ARG A 83 5.07 -5.15 3.18
C ARG A 83 5.56 -6.35 3.99
N GLY A 84 4.98 -6.52 5.16
CA GLY A 84 5.34 -7.58 6.09
C GLY A 84 4.25 -7.75 7.14
N THR A 85 4.55 -8.51 8.19
CA THR A 85 3.63 -8.61 9.33
C THR A 85 3.57 -7.29 10.09
N LYS A 86 2.57 -7.11 10.95
CA LYS A 86 2.54 -5.95 11.86
C LYS A 86 3.76 -5.86 12.78
N GLN A 87 4.43 -6.97 13.04
CA GLN A 87 5.64 -7.03 13.85
C GLN A 87 6.88 -6.60 13.06
N THR A 88 7.01 -7.04 11.80
CA THR A 88 8.22 -6.81 11.01
C THR A 88 8.23 -5.46 10.27
N ALA A 89 7.06 -4.87 9.99
CA ALA A 89 7.01 -3.55 9.36
C ALA A 89 7.69 -2.44 10.19
N PRO A 90 7.47 -2.34 11.52
CA PRO A 90 8.23 -1.41 12.35
C PRO A 90 9.75 -1.61 12.29
N TRP A 91 10.23 -2.85 12.25
CA TRP A 91 11.67 -3.15 12.19
C TRP A 91 12.28 -2.73 10.86
N MET A 92 11.60 -2.99 9.74
CA MET A 92 12.05 -2.49 8.44
C MET A 92 12.10 -0.95 8.42
N ARG A 93 11.12 -0.29 9.03
CA ARG A 93 11.09 1.17 9.11
C ARG A 93 12.28 1.70 9.91
N GLU A 94 12.54 1.12 11.08
CA GLU A 94 13.68 1.47 11.92
C GLU A 94 15.03 1.26 11.19
N PHE A 95 15.18 0.15 10.46
CA PHE A 95 16.34 -0.10 9.61
C PHE A 95 16.51 0.98 8.52
N LEU A 96 15.42 1.36 7.85
CA LEU A 96 15.45 2.41 6.84
C LEU A 96 15.73 3.79 7.43
N GLU A 97 15.34 4.05 8.68
CA GLU A 97 15.60 5.31 9.39
C GLU A 97 17.05 5.39 9.89
N ALA A 98 17.63 4.27 10.31
CA ALA A 98 19.04 4.18 10.69
C ALA A 98 19.97 4.50 9.52
N GLY A 99 19.61 4.06 8.31
CA GLY A 99 20.36 4.32 7.09
C GLY A 99 21.65 3.50 6.96
N PRO A 100 22.44 3.74 5.91
CA PRO A 100 23.72 3.08 5.72
C PRO A 100 24.75 3.61 6.71
N ASP A 101 25.66 2.73 7.14
CA ASP A 101 26.84 3.13 7.91
C ASP A 101 27.59 4.27 7.18
N GLU A 102 28.04 5.27 7.94
CA GLU A 102 28.91 6.38 7.49
C GLU A 102 28.23 7.56 6.74
N SER A 103 26.90 7.57 6.57
CA SER A 103 26.25 8.67 5.84
C SER A 103 25.78 9.83 6.76
N ALA A 104 26.62 10.86 6.90
CA ALA A 104 26.28 12.09 7.65
C ALA A 104 25.07 12.89 7.11
N ALA A 105 24.62 12.62 5.87
CA ALA A 105 23.51 13.33 5.22
C ALA A 105 22.39 12.38 4.74
N PHE A 106 22.18 11.26 5.43
CA PHE A 106 21.10 10.33 5.11
C PHE A 106 19.75 10.83 5.64
N ALA A 107 18.71 10.71 4.83
CA ALA A 107 17.33 10.86 5.27
C ALA A 107 16.42 9.91 4.51
N CYS A 108 15.55 9.18 5.22
CA CYS A 108 14.52 8.37 4.59
C CYS A 108 13.12 8.83 5.02
N ALA A 109 12.29 9.17 4.05
CA ALA A 109 10.89 9.49 4.27
C ALA A 109 10.05 8.23 4.09
N VAL A 110 9.14 7.97 5.03
CA VAL A 110 8.28 6.79 5.05
C VAL A 110 6.82 7.22 5.17
N GLU A 111 5.93 6.58 4.40
CA GLU A 111 4.47 6.76 4.49
C GLU A 111 3.81 5.39 4.65
N GLU A 112 3.19 5.18 5.81
CA GLU A 112 2.43 3.97 6.11
C GLU A 112 1.09 3.92 5.38
N TYR A 113 0.71 2.71 4.97
CA TYR A 113 -0.62 2.49 4.42
C TYR A 113 -1.65 2.33 5.53
N PRO A 114 -2.81 3.01 5.44
CA PRO A 114 -3.91 2.81 6.39
C PRO A 114 -4.55 1.42 6.25
N ASP A 115 -4.37 0.77 5.10
CA ASP A 115 -4.79 -0.61 4.83
C ASP A 115 -3.81 -1.25 3.85
N THR A 116 -3.51 -2.52 4.09
CA THR A 116 -2.59 -3.33 3.30
C THR A 116 -3.30 -4.14 2.23
N LYS A 117 -4.39 -3.64 1.64
CA LYS A 117 -5.04 -4.31 0.49
C LYS A 117 -4.02 -4.59 -0.62
N ILE A 118 -3.57 -5.84 -0.67
CA ILE A 118 -2.50 -6.30 -1.55
C ILE A 118 -3.10 -6.44 -2.95
N ARG A 119 -2.88 -5.44 -3.82
CA ARG A 119 -3.20 -5.60 -5.26
C ARG A 119 -2.08 -6.30 -6.03
N PHE A 120 -0.85 -6.33 -5.50
CA PHE A 120 0.31 -6.92 -6.14
C PHE A 120 0.90 -8.07 -5.31
N HIS A 121 0.90 -9.27 -5.88
CA HIS A 121 1.46 -10.46 -5.25
C HIS A 121 2.95 -10.55 -5.55
N PHE A 122 3.77 -9.81 -4.80
CA PHE A 122 5.18 -10.13 -4.71
C PHE A 122 5.34 -11.30 -3.73
N SER A 123 5.92 -12.42 -4.18
CA SER A 123 6.23 -13.56 -3.32
C SER A 123 7.55 -13.41 -2.55
N HIS A 124 8.38 -12.43 -2.93
CA HIS A 124 9.67 -12.09 -2.33
C HIS A 124 9.98 -10.62 -2.61
N PHE A 125 10.95 -10.05 -1.90
CA PHE A 125 11.40 -8.68 -2.11
C PHE A 125 12.28 -8.57 -3.36
N LYS A 126 12.17 -7.49 -4.13
CA LYS A 126 12.88 -7.34 -5.41
C LYS A 126 13.61 -6.01 -5.53
N VAL A 127 14.83 -6.05 -6.06
CA VAL A 127 15.46 -4.85 -6.65
C VAL A 127 14.93 -4.71 -8.07
N MET A 128 14.29 -3.58 -8.38
CA MET A 128 13.69 -3.32 -9.67
C MET A 128 14.67 -2.65 -10.64
N ASP A 129 14.44 -2.87 -11.94
CA ASP A 129 15.19 -2.19 -13.01
C ASP A 129 15.04 -0.66 -12.85
N PRO A 130 16.15 0.10 -12.74
CA PRO A 130 16.10 1.55 -12.54
C PRO A 130 15.44 2.30 -13.70
N ARG A 131 15.34 1.69 -14.89
CA ARG A 131 14.64 2.26 -16.05
C ARG A 131 13.12 2.15 -15.95
N ARG A 132 12.59 1.32 -15.04
CA ARG A 132 11.16 1.21 -14.83
C ARG A 132 10.65 2.51 -14.20
N ARG A 133 9.57 3.05 -14.76
CA ARG A 133 8.88 4.19 -14.15
C ARG A 133 8.06 3.69 -12.96
N SER A 134 8.52 3.99 -11.76
CA SER A 134 7.82 3.74 -10.51
C SER A 134 7.62 5.06 -9.80
N CYS A 135 6.37 5.44 -9.53
CA CYS A 135 6.07 6.62 -8.73
C CYS A 135 4.72 6.42 -8.03
N PHE A 136 4.47 7.20 -6.99
CA PHE A 136 3.23 7.13 -6.21
C PHE A 136 2.31 8.31 -6.50
N ARG A 137 1.01 8.16 -6.24
CA ARG A 137 0.06 9.29 -6.34
C ARG A 137 0.34 10.40 -5.32
N LYS A 138 0.92 10.05 -4.17
CA LYS A 138 1.24 10.96 -3.07
C LYS A 138 2.65 10.65 -2.56
N PRO A 139 3.32 11.61 -1.89
CA PRO A 139 4.67 11.41 -1.34
C PRO A 139 4.76 10.25 -0.33
N PRO A 140 5.96 9.69 -0.07
CA PRO A 140 7.23 9.95 -0.76
C PRO A 140 7.23 9.47 -2.22
N HIS A 141 8.13 10.04 -3.04
CA HIS A 141 8.29 9.76 -4.48
C HIS A 141 6.99 9.88 -5.31
N ALA A 142 6.34 11.05 -5.23
CA ALA A 142 5.15 11.33 -6.02
C ALA A 142 5.47 11.46 -7.52
N CYS A 143 4.56 11.00 -8.38
CA CYS A 143 4.69 11.14 -9.84
C CYS A 143 4.84 12.61 -10.23
N GLY A 144 5.83 12.90 -11.08
CA GLY A 144 5.98 14.22 -11.69
C GLY A 144 4.87 14.49 -12.72
N PRO A 145 4.77 15.74 -13.25
CA PRO A 145 3.77 16.10 -14.25
C PRO A 145 3.80 15.21 -15.51
N ILE A 146 5.00 14.80 -15.93
CA ILE A 146 5.21 13.95 -17.11
C ILE A 146 4.69 12.52 -16.87
N ASP A 147 4.87 12.01 -15.66
CA ASP A 147 4.39 10.68 -15.28
C ASP A 147 2.88 10.67 -15.03
N ALA A 148 2.33 11.77 -14.50
CA ALA A 148 0.90 11.95 -14.29
C ALA A 148 0.12 11.94 -15.63
N ALA A 149 0.59 12.69 -16.62
CA ALA A 149 -0.04 12.75 -17.95
C ALA A 149 -0.04 11.38 -18.66
N ALA A 150 1.06 10.62 -18.56
CA ALA A 150 1.15 9.28 -19.13
C ALA A 150 0.22 8.28 -18.40
N ALA A 151 0.08 8.38 -17.08
CA ALA A 151 -0.82 7.55 -16.30
C ALA A 151 -2.30 7.81 -16.64
N GLU A 152 -2.70 9.07 -16.79
CA GLU A 152 -4.06 9.46 -17.19
C GLU A 152 -4.43 8.95 -18.58
N ALA A 153 -3.52 9.07 -19.56
CA ALA A 153 -3.73 8.54 -20.90
C ALA A 153 -3.96 7.01 -20.90
N SER A 154 -3.25 6.29 -20.03
CA SER A 154 -3.41 4.82 -19.91
C SER A 154 -4.65 4.39 -19.15
N ALA A 155 -5.20 5.24 -18.27
CA ALA A 155 -6.42 4.97 -17.52
C ALA A 155 -7.68 5.16 -18.38
N GLY A 156 -7.71 6.19 -19.23
CA GLY A 156 -8.82 6.42 -20.18
C GLY A 156 -8.94 5.32 -21.24
N ALA A 157 -7.83 4.70 -21.64
CA ALA A 157 -7.82 3.59 -22.61
C ALA A 157 -8.43 2.27 -22.07
N ARG A 158 -8.78 2.21 -20.78
CA ARG A 158 -9.24 0.98 -20.11
C ARG A 158 -10.75 0.98 -19.79
N GLU A 159 -11.46 2.06 -20.08
CA GLU A 159 -12.93 2.15 -19.97
C GLU A 159 -13.67 1.88 -21.29
N GLU A 160 -12.96 1.64 -22.40
CA GLU A 160 -13.56 1.32 -23.72
C GLU A 160 -13.47 -0.17 -24.11
N LEU A 161 -13.32 -1.08 -23.14
CA LEU A 161 -13.41 -2.54 -23.31
C LEU A 161 -14.38 -3.14 -22.30
#